data_AF-A0A6L8EST7-F1
#
_entry.id   AF-A0A6L8EST7-F1
#
_cell.length_a   1.000
_cell.length_b   1.000
_cell.length_c   1.000
_cell.angle_alpha   90.00
_cell.angle_beta   90.00
_cell.angle_gamma   90.00
#
_symmetry.space_group_name_H-M   'P 1'
#
loop_
_entity.id
_entity.type
_entity.pdbx_description
1 polymer ?
#
loop_
_entity_poly.entity_id
_entity_poly.type
_entity_poly.pdbx_seq_one_letter_code
_entity_poly.pdbx_strand_id
1 'polypeptide(L)' 'MEYVVIFEGGENNYSAYAPYLPGCGVVGETLEEVRTLIAEAIEFHIEGLQEARRLFYSLHLHCLLKILQMCSPH' A
#
# COMPACT_ATOMS: atom_id res chain seq x y z
N MET A 1 10.03 -9.04 -3.84
CA MET A 1 10.57 -7.92 -3.04
C MET A 1 10.73 -8.41 -1.62
N GLU A 2 11.71 -7.91 -0.89
CA GLU A 2 11.97 -8.30 0.50
C GLU A 2 11.61 -7.14 1.43
N TYR A 3 11.00 -7.46 2.57
CA TYR A 3 10.56 -6.49 3.56
C TYR A 3 11.02 -6.90 4.95
N VAL A 4 11.41 -5.92 5.75
CA VAL A 4 11.64 -6.12 7.18
C VAL A 4 10.30 -6.08 7.89
N VAL A 5 10.00 -7.14 8.63
CA VAL A 5 8.78 -7.28 9.43
C VAL A 5 9.17 -7.55 10.87
N ILE A 6 8.57 -6.83 11.80
CA ILE A 6 8.71 -7.06 13.23
C ILE A 6 7.51 -7.88 13.68
N PHE A 7 7.77 -8.98 14.39
CA PHE A 7 6.74 -9.81 15.02
C PHE A 7 6.79 -9.61 16.54
N GLU A 8 5.64 -9.40 17.15
CA GLU A 8 5.50 -9.26 18.60
C GLU A 8 4.52 -10.32 19.13
N GLY A 9 4.87 -10.94 20.26
CA GLY A 9 4.00 -11.87 20.97
C GLY A 9 3.29 -11.17 22.11
N GLY A 10 1.96 -11.28 22.15
CA GLY A 10 1.13 -10.91 23.29
C GLY A 10 0.86 -12.10 24.21
N GLU A 11 -0.01 -11.90 25.21
CA GLU A 11 -0.36 -12.94 26.19
C GLU A 11 -1.08 -14.13 25.53
N ASN A 12 -1.95 -13.88 24.55
CA ASN A 12 -2.75 -14.89 23.85
C ASN A 12 -2.83 -14.67 22.33
N ASN A 13 -1.97 -13.81 21.77
CA ASN A 13 -2.00 -13.46 20.36
C ASN A 13 -0.61 -13.08 19.84
N TYR A 14 -0.51 -12.89 18.54
CA TYR A 14 0.66 -12.38 17.86
C TYR A 14 0.28 -11.18 17.02
N SER A 15 1.22 -10.27 16.81
CA SER A 15 1.09 -9.16 15.89
C SER A 15 2.31 -9.06 15.00
N ALA A 16 2.14 -8.41 13.85
CA ALA A 16 3.25 -8.09 12.98
C ALA A 16 3.02 -6.75 12.27
N TYR A 17 4.09 -6.01 12.03
CA TYR A 17 4.06 -4.79 11.23
C TYR A 17 5.36 -4.59 10.46
N ALA A 18 5.26 -3.89 9.33
CA ALA A 18 6.41 -3.49 8.52
C ALA A 18 6.80 -2.04 8.86
N PRO A 19 7.96 -1.77 9.50
CA PRO A 19 8.33 -0.43 9.96
C PRO A 19 8.41 0.62 8.85
N TYR A 20 8.67 0.18 7.61
CA TYR A 20 8.80 1.03 6.44
C TYR A 20 7.50 1.17 5.62
N LEU A 21 6.42 0.52 6.06
CA LEU A 21 5.08 0.67 5.48
C LEU A 21 4.12 1.13 6.60
N PRO A 22 4.12 2.44 6.92
CA PRO A 22 3.28 2.98 7.98
C PRO A 22 1.80 2.63 7.77
N GLY A 23 1.15 2.12 8.81
CA GLY A 23 -0.25 1.67 8.73
C GLY A 23 -0.44 0.26 8.17
N CYS A 24 0.63 -0.47 7.84
CA CYS A 24 0.59 -1.88 7.45
C CYS A 24 0.96 -2.77 8.65
N GLY A 25 -0.05 -3.33 9.30
CA GLY A 25 0.12 -4.26 10.42
C GLY A 25 -1.09 -5.16 10.61
N VAL A 26 -0.90 -6.29 11.27
CA VAL A 26 -1.91 -7.34 11.49
C VAL A 26 -1.80 -7.92 12.89
N VAL A 27 -2.87 -8.55 13.36
CA VAL A 27 -2.95 -9.29 14.63
C VAL A 27 -3.66 -10.63 14.34
N GLY A 28 -3.24 -11.70 14.98
CA GLY A 28 -3.81 -13.04 14.85
C GLY A 28 -3.54 -13.91 16.08
N GLU A 29 -4.15 -15.08 16.14
CA GLU A 29 -4.05 -16.00 17.29
C GLU A 29 -2.75 -16.81 17.25
N THR A 30 -2.21 -17.07 16.05
CA THR A 30 -1.00 -17.88 15.87
C THR A 30 0.06 -17.16 15.05
N LEU A 31 1.34 -17.51 15.26
CA LEU A 31 2.45 -16.94 14.50
C LEU A 31 2.36 -17.27 13.00
N GLU A 32 1.89 -18.46 12.64
CA GLU A 32 1.75 -18.91 11.25
C GLU A 32 0.67 -18.12 10.51
N GLU A 33 -0.46 -17.88 11.17
CA GLU A 33 -1.53 -17.01 10.68
C GLU A 33 -1.00 -15.59 10.46
N VAL A 34 -0.36 -15.00 11.48
CA VAL A 34 0.18 -13.64 11.40
C VAL A 34 1.22 -13.50 10.28
N ARG A 35 2.06 -14.53 10.05
CA ARG A 35 3.01 -14.56 8.93
C ARG A 35 2.31 -14.51 7.57
N THR A 36 1.20 -15.22 7.43
CA THR A 36 0.41 -15.24 6.20
C THR A 36 -0.27 -13.89 5.99
N LEU A 37 -0.95 -13.40 7.02
CA LEU A 37 -1.69 -12.14 6.99
C LEU A 37 -0.80 -10.94 6.69
N ILE A 38 0.39 -10.84 7.29
CA ILE A 38 1.28 -9.69 7.05
C ILE A 38 1.84 -9.69 5.64
N ALA A 39 2.08 -10.87 5.03
CA ALA A 39 2.54 -10.96 3.64
C ALA A 39 1.46 -10.44 2.67
N GLU A 40 0.21 -10.87 2.86
CA GLU A 40 -0.93 -10.41 2.07
C GLU A 40 -1.20 -8.91 2.27
N ALA A 41 -1.12 -8.43 3.52
CA ALA A 41 -1.32 -7.01 3.83
C ALA A 41 -0.26 -6.12 3.17
N ILE A 42 1.00 -6.56 3.11
CA ILE A 42 2.07 -5.83 2.43
C ILE A 42 1.82 -5.78 0.92
N GLU A 43 1.47 -6.92 0.30
CA GLU A 43 1.17 -6.99 -1.13
C GLU A 43 0.02 -6.03 -1.49
N PHE A 44 -1.09 -6.13 -0.77
CA PHE A 44 -2.25 -5.26 -0.95
C PHE A 44 -1.91 -3.78 -0.78
N HIS A 45 -1.13 -3.42 0.25
CA HIS A 45 -0.75 -2.03 0.50
C HIS A 45 0.10 -1.44 -0.65
N ILE A 46 1.06 -2.21 -1.18
CA ILE A 46 1.91 -1.77 -2.28
C ILE A 46 1.11 -1.62 -3.58
N GLU A 47 0.21 -2.56 -3.88
CA GLU A 47 -0.69 -2.45 -5.02
C GLU A 47 -1.56 -1.19 -4.92
N GLY A 48 -2.13 -0.92 -3.75
CA GLY A 48 -2.89 0.31 -3.49
C GLY A 48 -2.07 1.58 -3.72
N LEU A 49 -0.82 1.63 -3.25
CA LEU A 49 0.08 2.77 -3.48
C LEU A 49 0.41 2.95 -4.97
N GLN A 50 0.63 1.86 -5.70
CA GLN A 50 0.88 1.91 -7.15
C GLN A 50 -0.33 2.39 -7.93
N GLU A 51 -1.53 1.96 -7.56
CA GLU A 51 -2.76 2.38 -8.22
C GLU A 51 -3.09 3.84 -7.91
N ALA A 52 -2.96 4.26 -6.65
CA ALA A 52 -3.10 5.66 -6.27
C ALA A 52 -2.15 6.55 -7.08
N ARG A 53 -0.88 6.13 -7.20
CA ARG A 53 0.11 6.81 -8.05
C ARG A 53 -0.38 6.92 -9.51
N ARG A 54 -0.88 5.84 -10.12
CA ARG A 54 -1.42 5.85 -11.49
C ARG A 54 -2.59 6.82 -11.64
N LEU A 55 -3.53 6.81 -10.70
CA LEU A 55 -4.70 7.70 -10.72
C LEU A 55 -4.30 9.17 -10.59
N PHE A 56 -3.35 9.49 -9.71
CA PHE A 56 -2.83 10.86 -9.58
C PHE A 56 -2.16 11.35 -10.88
N TYR A 57 -1.31 10.53 -11.50
CA TYR A 57 -0.66 10.92 -12.77
C TYR A 57 -1.64 10.99 -13.94
N SER A 58 -2.62 10.07 -14.00
CA SER A 58 -3.67 10.09 -15.00
C SER A 58 -4.51 11.36 -14.91
N LEU A 59 -4.95 11.74 -13.71
CA LEU A 59 -5.74 12.96 -13.50
C LEU A 59 -4.94 14.22 -13.87
N HIS A 60 -3.66 14.28 -13.53
CA HIS A 60 -2.79 15.39 -13.89
C HIS A 60 -2.59 15.48 -15.42
N LEU A 61 -2.33 14.37 -16.10
CA LEU A 61 -2.23 14.33 -17.57
C LEU A 61 -3.54 14.72 -18.24
N HIS A 62 -4.68 14.28 -17.69
CA HIS A 62 -6.00 14.58 -18.25
C HIS A 62 -6.32 16.09 -18.17
N CYS A 63 -5.94 16.75 -17.07
CA CYS A 63 -6.03 18.20 -16.96
C CYS A 63 -5.09 18.93 -17.94
N LEU A 64 -3.82 18.50 -18.06
CA LEU A 64 -2.86 19.11 -18.98
C LEU A 64 -3.29 18.95 -20.44
N LEU A 65 -3.82 17.79 -20.83
CA LEU A 65 -4.35 17.54 -22.17
C LEU A 65 -5.57 18.44 -22.47
N LYS A 66 -6.48 18.62 -21.50
CA LYS A 66 -7.60 19.55 -21.65
C LYS A 66 -7.13 21.00 -21.79
N ILE A 67 -6.14 21.43 -21.01
CA ILE A 67 -5.58 22.79 -21.12
C ILE A 67 -4.92 22.99 -22.49
N LEU A 68 -4.14 22.02 -22.97
CA LEU A 68 -3.51 22.09 -24.30
C LEU A 68 -4.54 22.12 -25.42
N GLN A 69 -5.65 21.39 -25.29
CA GLN A 69 -6.75 21.42 -26.26
C GLN A 69 -7.56 22.73 -26.20
N MET A 70 -7.62 23.39 -25.04
CA MET A 70 -8.25 24.72 -24.89
C MET A 70 -7.38 25.86 -25.41
N CYS A 71 -6.06 25.66 -25.51
CA CYS A 71 -5.11 26.65 -26.02
C CYS A 71 -4.80 26.54 -27.52
N SER A 72 -5.55 25.76 -28.30
CA SER A 72 -5.56 25.88 -29.76
C SER A 72 -6.60 26.94 -30.15
N PRO A 73 -6.21 28.21 -30.38
CA PRO A 73 -7.11 29.21 -30.94
C PRO A 73 -7.47 28.80 -32.37
N HIS A 74 -8.76 28.60 -32.61
CA HIS A 74 -9.35 29.18 -33.80
C HIS A 74 -9.59 30.68 -33.55
#